data_AF-A0A0D2LK24-F1
#
_entry.id   AF-A0A0D2LK24-F1
#
_cell.length_a   1.000
_cell.length_b   1.000
_cell.length_c   1.000
_cell.angle_alpha   90.00
_cell.angle_beta   90.00
_cell.angle_gamma   90.00
#
_symmetry.space_group_name_H-M   'P 1'
#
loop_
_entity.id
_entity.type
_entity.pdbx_description
1 polymer ?
#
loop_
_entity_poly.entity_id
_entity_poly.type
_entity_poly.pdbx_seq_one_letter_code
_entity_poly.pdbx_strand_id
1 'polypeptide(L)'
;MPPLLWRSFISLSPPKKNTIDLDGHVSYGTVTAKAVREWRDSTPPGFKIAIKGHKYITHMVIGWGIFELGDKLGPILWQLDPKFRFNAQRAALFLELLPKTLGQAAELAEGCSHQASCPTLRHVSQHLSKRGREAVTSLPAGVDPSTPIQYAFEPRHPSRDCDEFYELLRLHNVACCISEAAPGSWHCFHRIDTSDALVYVRLHGNWETYCRSAAAL
;
A
#
# COMPACT_ATOMS: atom_id res chain seq x y z
N MET A 1 2.11 -24.41 -1.40
CA MET A 1 3.56 -24.21 -1.64
C MET A 1 3.84 -22.72 -1.63
N PRO A 2 4.62 -22.17 -0.69
CA PRO A 2 5.05 -20.78 -0.81
C PRO A 2 5.99 -20.68 -2.01
N PRO A 3 5.86 -19.67 -2.89
CA PRO A 3 6.64 -19.64 -4.10
C PRO A 3 8.12 -19.39 -3.75
N LEU A 4 8.97 -20.28 -4.25
CA LEU A 4 10.43 -20.30 -4.14
C LEU A 4 11.14 -18.99 -4.55
N LEU A 5 10.40 -18.03 -5.11
CA LEU A 5 10.87 -16.70 -5.51
C LEU A 5 11.28 -15.82 -4.33
N TRP A 6 10.62 -15.96 -3.17
CA TRP A 6 10.88 -15.13 -1.99
C TRP A 6 12.24 -15.42 -1.33
N ARG A 7 12.52 -16.70 -1.04
CA ARG A 7 13.78 -17.13 -0.42
C ARG A 7 14.99 -16.78 -1.30
N SER A 8 14.81 -16.87 -2.61
CA SER A 8 15.87 -16.60 -3.59
C SER A 8 16.24 -15.12 -3.72
N PHE A 9 15.34 -14.18 -3.35
CA PHE A 9 15.61 -12.74 -3.44
C PHE A 9 16.44 -12.20 -2.27
N ILE A 10 16.33 -12.81 -1.08
CA ILE A 10 17.07 -12.41 0.13
C ILE A 10 18.38 -13.22 0.26
N SER A 11 18.43 -14.44 -0.28
CA SER A 11 19.54 -15.38 -0.06
C SER A 11 20.80 -15.16 -0.91
N LEU A 12 20.80 -14.29 -1.92
CA LEU A 12 21.91 -14.21 -2.89
C LEU A 12 22.84 -12.99 -2.73
N SER A 13 22.52 -12.05 -1.84
CA SER A 13 23.39 -10.96 -1.35
C SER A 13 22.60 -10.10 -0.35
N PRO A 14 23.24 -9.45 0.63
CA PRO A 14 22.55 -8.46 1.46
C PRO A 14 21.86 -7.45 0.53
N PRO A 15 20.57 -7.12 0.73
CA PRO A 15 19.88 -6.24 -0.20
C PRO A 15 20.59 -4.89 -0.19
N LYS A 16 21.15 -4.47 -1.34
CA LYS A 16 21.65 -3.10 -1.56
C LYS A 16 20.52 -2.05 -1.59
N LYS A 17 19.33 -2.41 -1.13
CA LYS A 17 18.08 -1.65 -1.19
C LYS A 17 17.44 -1.72 0.19
N ASN A 18 16.88 -0.60 0.64
CA ASN A 18 16.23 -0.52 1.95
C ASN A 18 14.70 -0.64 1.85
N THR A 19 14.15 -0.79 0.63
CA THR A 19 12.71 -0.83 0.38
C THR A 19 12.32 -1.85 -0.70
N ILE A 20 11.17 -2.51 -0.52
CA ILE A 20 10.52 -3.37 -1.56
C ILE A 20 9.03 -3.01 -1.71
N ASP A 21 8.51 -3.07 -2.94
CA ASP A 21 7.08 -2.91 -3.25
C ASP A 21 6.45 -4.30 -3.49
N LEU A 22 5.38 -4.61 -2.75
CA LEU A 22 4.66 -5.89 -2.86
C LEU A 22 3.43 -5.74 -3.76
N ASP A 23 3.62 -6.05 -5.04
CA ASP A 23 2.68 -5.66 -6.12
C ASP A 23 1.66 -6.75 -6.55
N GLY A 24 1.85 -8.02 -6.19
CA GLY A 24 1.15 -9.13 -6.87
C GLY A 24 0.21 -10.03 -6.05
N HIS A 25 0.50 -10.30 -4.77
CA HIS A 25 -0.25 -11.29 -3.97
C HIS A 25 -1.12 -10.68 -2.87
N VAL A 26 -0.83 -9.42 -2.58
CA VAL A 26 -1.51 -8.59 -1.62
C VAL A 26 -2.87 -8.22 -2.22
N SER A 27 -2.92 -7.62 -3.42
CA SER A 27 -4.14 -7.24 -4.16
C SER A 27 -5.19 -8.35 -4.43
N TYR A 28 -4.85 -9.63 -4.31
CA TYR A 28 -5.74 -10.78 -4.59
C TYR A 28 -6.05 -11.66 -3.35
N GLY A 29 -5.71 -11.19 -2.14
CA GLY A 29 -6.26 -11.74 -0.89
C GLY A 29 -5.64 -13.05 -0.39
N THR A 30 -4.31 -13.21 -0.54
CA THR A 30 -3.61 -14.47 -0.17
C THR A 30 -2.60 -14.37 0.97
N VAL A 31 -2.24 -13.18 1.43
CA VAL A 31 -1.21 -12.98 2.47
C VAL A 31 -1.81 -13.09 3.88
N THR A 32 -1.14 -13.79 4.80
CA THR A 32 -1.55 -13.95 6.21
C THR A 32 -0.69 -13.09 7.13
N ALA A 33 -1.20 -12.74 8.31
CA ALA A 33 -0.43 -12.05 9.35
C ALA A 33 0.89 -12.77 9.68
N LYS A 34 0.86 -14.12 9.70
CA LYS A 34 2.06 -14.94 9.84
C LYS A 34 3.09 -14.67 8.73
N ALA A 35 2.66 -14.64 7.48
CA ALA A 35 3.57 -14.35 6.36
C ALA A 35 4.14 -12.93 6.46
N VAL A 36 3.33 -11.95 6.87
CA VAL A 36 3.80 -10.57 7.09
C VAL A 36 4.84 -10.50 8.22
N ARG A 37 4.62 -11.21 9.34
CA ARG A 37 5.64 -11.34 10.41
C ARG A 37 6.92 -11.97 9.89
N GLU A 38 6.82 -13.05 9.12
CA GLU A 38 8.00 -13.69 8.52
C GLU A 38 8.77 -12.73 7.59
N TRP A 39 8.07 -11.84 6.85
CA TRP A 39 8.71 -10.80 6.05
C TRP A 39 9.40 -9.73 6.91
N ARG A 40 8.74 -9.28 7.99
CA ARG A 40 9.36 -8.36 8.94
C ARG A 40 10.62 -8.98 9.54
N ASP A 41 10.55 -10.21 10.03
CA ASP A 41 11.64 -10.83 10.80
C ASP A 41 12.85 -11.21 9.92
N SER A 42 12.63 -11.40 8.61
CA SER A 42 13.68 -11.76 7.65
C SER A 42 14.36 -10.57 6.96
N THR A 43 13.90 -9.33 7.22
CA THR A 43 14.54 -8.12 6.69
C THR A 43 15.46 -7.49 7.73
N PRO A 44 16.53 -6.75 7.33
CA PRO A 44 17.39 -6.06 8.29
C PRO A 44 16.65 -4.98 9.10
N PRO A 45 17.20 -4.52 10.24
CA PRO A 45 16.74 -3.30 10.90
C PRO A 45 16.77 -2.09 9.95
N GLY A 46 15.78 -1.21 10.06
CA GLY A 46 15.66 -0.02 9.20
C GLY A 46 15.14 -0.28 7.77
N PHE A 47 14.98 -1.54 7.36
CA PHE A 47 14.36 -1.88 6.08
C PHE A 47 12.84 -1.59 6.12
N LYS A 48 12.31 -0.98 5.06
CA LYS A 48 10.90 -0.64 4.91
C LYS A 48 10.22 -1.51 3.84
N ILE A 49 8.98 -1.91 4.07
CA ILE A 49 8.20 -2.70 3.13
C ILE A 49 7.03 -1.84 2.66
N ALA A 50 7.07 -1.40 1.40
CA ALA A 50 5.97 -0.70 0.76
C ALA A 50 4.88 -1.69 0.36
N ILE A 51 3.63 -1.30 0.58
CA ILE A 51 2.46 -2.17 0.39
C ILE A 51 1.55 -1.56 -0.66
N LYS A 52 1.17 -2.35 -1.66
CA LYS A 52 0.09 -1.92 -2.56
C LYS A 52 -1.26 -1.99 -1.86
N GLY A 53 -1.92 -0.86 -1.76
CA GLY A 53 -3.27 -0.73 -1.24
C GLY A 53 -4.27 -1.54 -2.07
N HIS A 54 -5.21 -2.18 -1.39
CA HIS A 54 -6.30 -2.88 -2.05
C HIS A 54 -7.31 -1.87 -2.60
N LYS A 55 -8.02 -2.25 -3.67
CA LYS A 55 -9.11 -1.44 -4.27
C LYS A 55 -10.26 -1.12 -3.30
N TYR A 56 -10.32 -1.82 -2.16
CA TYR A 56 -11.22 -1.52 -1.05
C TYR A 56 -10.36 -1.23 0.20
N ILE A 57 -10.37 0.02 0.68
CA ILE A 57 -9.56 0.47 1.85
C ILE A 57 -9.82 -0.41 3.07
N THR A 58 -11.08 -0.77 3.30
CA THR A 58 -11.51 -1.60 4.45
C THR A 58 -10.84 -2.97 4.50
N HIS A 59 -10.35 -3.49 3.36
CA HIS A 59 -9.63 -4.77 3.32
C HIS A 59 -8.16 -4.65 3.75
N MET A 60 -7.54 -3.48 3.64
CA MET A 60 -6.14 -3.30 4.06
C MET A 60 -6.00 -3.40 5.57
N VAL A 61 -6.91 -2.74 6.27
CA VAL A 61 -6.87 -2.59 7.73
C VAL A 61 -7.23 -3.92 8.41
N ILE A 62 -8.20 -4.65 7.87
CA ILE A 62 -8.80 -5.83 8.52
C ILE A 62 -8.26 -7.14 7.94
N GLY A 63 -7.75 -7.11 6.71
CA GLY A 63 -7.47 -8.32 5.95
C GLY A 63 -6.09 -8.91 6.14
N TRP A 64 -5.05 -8.09 6.29
CA TRP A 64 -3.69 -8.55 5.92
C TRP A 64 -2.63 -8.41 7.00
N GLY A 65 -2.99 -7.98 8.21
CA GLY A 65 -2.04 -7.89 9.30
C GLY A 65 -0.87 -6.93 8.98
N ILE A 66 -1.13 -5.83 8.27
CA ILE A 66 -0.10 -4.82 8.00
C ILE A 66 0.50 -4.26 9.30
N PHE A 67 -0.26 -4.33 10.41
CA PHE A 67 0.21 -4.01 11.76
C PHE A 67 1.41 -4.85 12.19
N GLU A 68 1.55 -6.06 11.64
CA GLU A 68 2.69 -6.94 11.92
C GLU A 68 4.01 -6.39 11.41
N LEU A 69 3.99 -5.45 10.43
CA LEU A 69 5.20 -4.80 9.95
C LEU A 69 5.76 -3.80 10.95
N GLY A 70 4.92 -3.20 11.80
CA GLY A 70 5.34 -2.20 12.80
C GLY A 70 6.22 -1.10 12.19
N ASP A 71 7.42 -0.95 12.76
CA ASP A 71 8.43 0.01 12.33
C ASP A 71 8.97 -0.25 10.91
N LYS A 72 8.78 -1.45 10.36
CA LYS A 72 9.15 -1.78 8.97
C LYS A 72 8.05 -1.48 7.96
N LEU A 73 6.90 -0.96 8.37
CA LEU A 73 5.90 -0.48 7.43
C LEU A 73 6.48 0.70 6.64
N GLY A 74 6.56 0.50 5.32
CA GLY A 74 6.84 1.56 4.35
C GLY A 74 5.54 2.18 3.83
N PRO A 75 5.62 2.99 2.75
CA PRO A 75 4.45 3.66 2.23
C PRO A 75 3.42 2.69 1.65
N ILE A 76 2.14 3.05 1.77
CA ILE A 76 1.05 2.34 1.11
C ILE A 76 0.73 3.03 -0.22
N LEU A 77 0.81 2.28 -1.31
CA LEU A 77 0.61 2.74 -2.68
C LEU A 77 -0.82 2.45 -3.16
N TRP A 78 -1.57 3.47 -3.55
CA TRP A 78 -2.80 3.30 -4.35
C TRP A 78 -2.53 3.57 -5.82
N GLN A 79 -2.42 2.49 -6.58
CA GLN A 79 -2.38 2.54 -8.03
C GLN A 79 -3.80 2.63 -8.59
N LEU A 80 -4.10 3.71 -9.30
CA LEU A 80 -5.41 3.92 -9.91
C LEU A 80 -5.43 3.40 -11.34
N ASP A 81 -6.55 2.80 -11.73
CA ASP A 81 -6.73 2.33 -13.10
C ASP A 81 -6.89 3.53 -14.06
N PRO A 82 -6.30 3.47 -15.28
CA PRO A 82 -6.31 4.57 -16.22
C PRO A 82 -7.70 4.96 -16.72
N LYS A 83 -8.76 4.17 -16.49
CA LYS A 83 -10.15 4.52 -16.84
C LYS A 83 -10.83 5.41 -15.81
N PHE A 84 -10.30 5.46 -14.59
CA PHE A 84 -10.90 6.26 -13.52
C PHE A 84 -10.56 7.73 -13.78
N ARG A 85 -11.55 8.52 -14.18
CA ARG A 85 -11.41 9.97 -14.28
C ARG A 85 -11.30 10.60 -12.89
N PHE A 86 -10.76 11.82 -12.86
CA PHE A 86 -10.67 12.61 -11.63
C PHE A 86 -12.07 13.09 -11.23
N ASN A 87 -12.33 13.00 -9.93
CA ASN A 87 -13.52 13.53 -9.28
C ASN A 87 -13.03 14.06 -7.93
N ALA A 88 -13.02 15.39 -7.77
CA ALA A 88 -12.43 16.06 -6.63
C ALA A 88 -13.09 15.63 -5.32
N GLN A 89 -14.43 15.56 -5.28
CA GLN A 89 -15.19 15.19 -4.09
C GLN A 89 -14.84 13.77 -3.63
N ARG A 90 -14.75 12.82 -4.56
CA ARG A 90 -14.37 11.43 -4.23
C ARG A 90 -12.92 11.33 -3.76
N ALA A 91 -12.01 12.10 -4.38
CA ALA A 91 -10.61 12.11 -3.99
C ALA A 91 -10.45 12.70 -2.58
N ALA A 92 -11.07 13.84 -2.30
CA ALA A 92 -11.07 14.48 -0.98
C ALA A 92 -11.62 13.54 0.10
N LEU A 93 -12.83 13.00 -0.10
CA LEU A 93 -13.44 12.05 0.84
C LEU A 93 -12.56 10.82 1.08
N PHE A 94 -11.92 10.29 0.02
CA PHE A 94 -11.01 9.16 0.18
C PHE A 94 -9.81 9.53 1.05
N LEU A 95 -9.16 10.67 0.77
CA LEU A 95 -7.96 11.12 1.46
C LEU A 95 -8.23 11.51 2.93
N GLU A 96 -9.43 12.02 3.22
CA GLU A 96 -9.92 12.28 4.58
C GLU A 96 -10.08 11.01 5.40
N LEU A 97 -10.46 9.89 4.77
CA LEU A 97 -10.66 8.61 5.43
C LEU A 97 -9.37 7.82 5.68
N LEU A 98 -8.23 8.29 5.19
CA LEU A 98 -6.96 7.60 5.39
C LEU A 98 -6.44 7.80 6.83
N PRO A 99 -6.18 6.72 7.59
CA PRO A 99 -5.60 6.84 8.93
C PRO A 99 -4.18 7.39 8.87
N LYS A 100 -3.84 8.38 9.70
CA LYS A 100 -2.50 8.97 9.72
C LYS A 100 -1.50 8.10 10.50
N THR A 101 -1.97 7.24 11.39
CA THR A 101 -1.13 6.36 12.22
C THR A 101 -1.64 4.93 12.29
N LEU A 102 -0.79 4.00 12.72
CA LEU A 102 -1.16 2.61 12.95
C LEU A 102 -2.28 2.46 14.00
N GLY A 103 -2.30 3.30 15.04
CA GLY A 103 -3.36 3.34 16.04
C GLY A 103 -4.71 3.72 15.44
N GLN A 104 -4.77 4.81 14.68
CA GLN A 104 -6.00 5.21 13.98
C GLN A 104 -6.48 4.14 13.00
N ALA A 105 -5.53 3.47 12.31
CA ALA A 105 -5.88 2.34 11.45
C ALA A 105 -6.49 1.19 12.26
N ALA A 106 -5.93 0.81 13.41
CA ALA A 106 -6.51 -0.22 14.26
C ALA A 106 -7.91 0.15 14.79
N GLU A 107 -8.11 1.39 15.24
CA GLU A 107 -9.43 1.89 15.66
C GLU A 107 -10.47 1.79 14.53
N LEU A 108 -10.10 2.17 13.30
CA LEU A 108 -10.95 2.00 12.12
C LEU A 108 -11.24 0.52 11.86
N ALA A 109 -10.26 -0.37 12.04
CA ALA A 109 -10.42 -1.82 11.88
C ALA A 109 -11.42 -2.41 12.88
N GLU A 110 -11.29 -2.02 14.15
CA GLU A 110 -12.15 -2.45 15.24
C GLU A 110 -13.56 -1.90 15.10
N GLY A 111 -13.72 -0.60 14.82
CA GLY A 111 -15.05 -0.02 14.58
C GLY A 111 -15.76 -0.67 13.39
N CYS A 112 -15.00 -1.03 12.37
CA CYS A 112 -15.47 -1.80 11.22
C CYS A 112 -15.89 -3.23 11.61
N SER A 113 -15.11 -3.95 12.43
CA SER A 113 -15.44 -5.33 12.82
C SER A 113 -16.76 -5.45 13.60
N HIS A 114 -17.18 -4.37 14.28
CA HIS A 114 -18.42 -4.29 15.05
C HIS A 114 -19.62 -3.87 14.19
N GLN A 115 -19.41 -3.27 13.02
CA GLN A 115 -20.47 -2.92 12.09
C GLN A 115 -20.82 -4.10 11.17
N ALA A 116 -21.64 -5.02 11.71
CA ALA A 116 -22.24 -6.12 10.95
C ALA A 116 -23.02 -5.68 9.69
N SER A 117 -23.35 -4.39 9.59
CA SER A 117 -24.07 -3.76 8.47
C SER A 117 -23.17 -3.41 7.27
N CYS A 118 -21.84 -3.35 7.39
CA CYS A 118 -20.98 -3.01 6.27
C CYS A 118 -20.86 -4.21 5.30
N PRO A 119 -21.42 -4.15 4.07
CA PRO A 119 -21.44 -5.29 3.15
C PRO A 119 -20.04 -5.75 2.76
N THR A 120 -19.11 -4.80 2.63
CA THR A 120 -17.71 -5.07 2.28
C THR A 120 -17.01 -5.87 3.37
N LEU A 121 -17.23 -5.53 4.64
CA LEU A 121 -16.60 -6.22 5.79
C LEU A 121 -17.17 -7.61 6.01
N ARG A 122 -18.48 -7.76 5.83
CA ARG A 122 -19.13 -9.07 5.83
C ARG A 122 -18.51 -9.97 4.76
N HIS A 123 -18.26 -9.41 3.57
CA HIS A 123 -17.60 -10.13 2.48
C HIS A 123 -16.16 -10.50 2.85
N VAL A 124 -15.37 -9.59 3.43
CA VAL A 124 -13.98 -9.87 3.86
C VAL A 124 -13.94 -10.97 4.92
N SER A 125 -14.72 -10.81 5.99
CA SER A 125 -14.78 -11.74 7.10
C SER A 125 -15.21 -13.13 6.61
N GLN A 126 -16.27 -13.22 5.80
CA GLN A 126 -16.69 -14.48 5.18
C GLN A 126 -15.60 -15.09 4.28
N HIS A 127 -14.87 -14.27 3.51
CA HIS A 127 -13.76 -14.75 2.67
C HIS A 127 -12.56 -15.25 3.47
N LEU A 128 -12.24 -14.60 4.58
CA LEU A 128 -11.18 -15.03 5.50
C LEU A 128 -11.59 -16.31 6.23
N SER A 129 -12.81 -16.37 6.79
CA SER A 129 -13.33 -17.54 7.49
C SER A 129 -13.41 -18.77 6.58
N LYS A 130 -13.86 -18.62 5.31
CA LYS A 130 -13.83 -19.70 4.30
C LYS A 130 -12.43 -20.28 4.05
N ARG A 131 -11.37 -19.53 4.38
CA ARG A 131 -9.97 -19.93 4.23
C ARG A 131 -9.30 -20.29 5.56
N GLY A 132 -10.07 -20.40 6.66
CA GLY A 132 -9.55 -20.67 8.00
C GLY A 132 -8.67 -19.54 8.53
N ARG A 133 -9.00 -18.29 8.20
CA ARG A 133 -8.23 -17.10 8.58
C ARG A 133 -9.10 -16.15 9.40
N GLU A 134 -8.46 -15.45 10.32
CA GLU A 134 -9.07 -14.40 11.11
C GLU A 134 -8.59 -13.03 10.63
N ALA A 135 -9.46 -12.04 10.77
CA ALA A 135 -9.10 -10.65 10.55
C ALA A 135 -8.17 -10.17 11.67
N VAL A 136 -7.12 -9.44 11.33
CA VAL A 136 -6.32 -8.73 12.31
C VAL A 136 -6.88 -7.33 12.43
N THR A 137 -7.46 -7.00 13.58
CA THR A 137 -8.07 -5.69 13.81
C THR A 137 -7.33 -4.87 14.86
N SER A 138 -6.50 -5.49 15.68
CA SER A 138 -5.74 -4.83 16.73
C SER A 138 -4.24 -4.82 16.42
N LEU A 139 -3.52 -3.89 17.08
CA LEU A 139 -2.06 -3.82 16.98
C LEU A 139 -1.39 -4.96 17.75
N PRO A 140 -0.36 -5.62 17.17
CA PRO A 140 0.49 -6.54 17.91
C PRO A 140 1.22 -5.86 19.07
N ALA A 141 1.53 -6.63 20.12
CA ALA A 141 2.31 -6.13 21.25
C ALA A 141 3.68 -5.59 20.79
N GLY A 142 4.07 -4.43 21.29
CA GLY A 142 5.33 -3.77 20.96
C GLY A 142 5.30 -2.91 19.68
N VAL A 143 4.18 -2.88 18.95
CA VAL A 143 3.97 -1.93 17.85
C VAL A 143 3.50 -0.59 18.41
N ASP A 144 4.22 0.47 18.09
CA ASP A 144 3.86 1.82 18.53
C ASP A 144 2.63 2.33 17.75
N PRO A 145 1.49 2.62 18.41
CA PRO A 145 0.29 3.16 17.75
C PRO A 145 0.51 4.53 17.11
N SER A 146 1.53 5.28 17.53
CA SER A 146 1.89 6.57 16.96
C SER A 146 2.68 6.46 15.64
N THR A 147 3.08 5.25 15.26
CA THR A 147 3.81 5.00 14.01
C THR A 147 3.04 5.61 12.83
N PRO A 148 3.64 6.58 12.10
CA PRO A 148 2.96 7.27 11.01
C PRO A 148 2.81 6.33 9.81
N ILE A 149 1.69 6.45 9.11
CA ILE A 149 1.47 5.78 7.84
C ILE A 149 1.71 6.78 6.71
N GLN A 150 2.61 6.41 5.81
CA GLN A 150 2.89 7.20 4.61
C GLN A 150 2.14 6.63 3.41
N TYR A 151 1.74 7.52 2.51
CA TYR A 151 0.86 7.18 1.41
C TYR A 151 1.38 7.70 0.09
N ALA A 152 1.24 6.89 -0.95
CA ALA A 152 1.54 7.25 -2.32
C ALA A 152 0.33 6.96 -3.22
N PHE A 153 0.07 7.84 -4.18
CA PHE A 153 -0.94 7.68 -5.21
C PHE A 153 -0.27 7.59 -6.56
N GLU A 154 -0.53 6.53 -7.32
CA GLU A 154 -0.12 6.43 -8.72
C GLU A 154 -1.34 6.67 -9.61
N PRO A 155 -1.61 7.95 -9.97
CA PRO A 155 -2.60 8.25 -10.99
C PRO A 155 -2.12 7.76 -12.35
N ARG A 156 -3.07 7.36 -13.20
CA ARG A 156 -2.79 6.91 -14.58
C ARG A 156 -3.67 7.56 -15.64
N HIS A 157 -4.68 8.33 -15.23
CA HIS A 157 -5.58 9.04 -16.13
C HIS A 157 -5.22 10.54 -16.18
N PRO A 158 -5.04 11.14 -17.37
CA PRO A 158 -4.58 12.54 -17.54
C PRO A 158 -5.39 13.59 -16.79
N SER A 159 -6.69 13.38 -16.55
CA SER A 159 -7.53 14.34 -15.82
C SER A 159 -7.10 14.60 -14.37
N ARG A 160 -6.15 13.83 -13.83
CA ARG A 160 -5.54 14.08 -12.50
C ARG A 160 -4.29 14.94 -12.56
N ASP A 161 -3.78 15.23 -13.76
CA ASP A 161 -2.65 16.12 -13.94
C ASP A 161 -3.15 17.56 -13.93
N CYS A 162 -3.59 18.00 -12.75
CA CYS A 162 -4.17 19.31 -12.51
C CYS A 162 -3.90 19.76 -11.08
N ASP A 163 -3.86 21.08 -10.87
CA ASP A 163 -3.52 21.67 -9.58
C ASP A 163 -4.48 21.23 -8.48
N GLU A 164 -5.78 21.15 -8.75
CA GLU A 164 -6.78 20.71 -7.77
C GLU A 164 -6.46 19.31 -7.19
N PHE A 165 -6.00 18.37 -8.01
CA PHE A 165 -5.60 17.05 -7.52
C PHE A 165 -4.32 17.13 -6.69
N TYR A 166 -3.33 17.90 -7.13
CA TYR A 166 -2.06 18.05 -6.40
C TYR A 166 -2.21 18.79 -5.06
N GLU A 167 -3.10 19.79 -5.00
CA GLU A 167 -3.47 20.47 -3.76
C GLU A 167 -4.11 19.50 -2.76
N LEU A 168 -5.04 18.65 -3.21
CA LEU A 168 -5.61 17.61 -2.36
C LEU A 168 -4.55 16.66 -1.81
N LEU A 169 -3.58 16.25 -2.64
CA LEU A 169 -2.49 15.41 -2.17
C LEU A 169 -1.61 16.13 -1.13
N ARG A 170 -1.27 17.42 -1.37
CA ARG A 170 -0.51 18.27 -0.43
C ARG A 170 -1.20 18.41 0.91
N LEU A 171 -2.48 18.76 0.91
CA LEU A 171 -3.28 18.92 2.14
C LEU A 171 -3.27 17.66 3.02
N HIS A 172 -3.16 16.49 2.40
CA HIS A 172 -3.16 15.21 3.11
C HIS A 172 -1.76 14.61 3.33
N ASN A 173 -0.70 15.28 2.85
CA ASN A 173 0.69 14.82 2.86
C ASN A 173 0.85 13.45 2.16
N VAL A 174 0.28 13.32 0.96
CA VAL A 174 0.29 12.09 0.15
C VAL A 174 1.18 12.30 -1.07
N ALA A 175 2.12 11.39 -1.31
CA ALA A 175 3.02 11.48 -2.45
C ALA A 175 2.28 11.17 -3.77
N CYS A 176 2.43 12.02 -4.77
CA CYS A 176 2.17 11.66 -6.16
C CYS A 176 3.31 10.78 -6.62
N CYS A 177 2.99 9.55 -7.03
CA CYS A 177 3.97 8.63 -7.58
C CYS A 177 4.51 9.22 -8.88
N ILE A 178 5.81 9.45 -8.90
CA ILE A 178 6.55 9.71 -10.13
C ILE A 178 6.58 8.39 -10.89
N SER A 179 6.04 8.38 -12.12
CA SER A 179 5.95 7.18 -12.93
C SER A 179 6.72 7.33 -14.23
N GLU A 180 7.34 6.24 -14.66
CA GLU A 180 7.92 6.09 -15.99
C GLU A 180 7.39 4.81 -16.61
N ALA A 181 6.89 4.88 -17.84
CA ALA A 181 6.35 3.75 -18.59
C ALA A 181 6.67 3.91 -20.07
N ALA A 182 6.63 2.78 -20.81
CA ALA A 182 6.83 2.81 -22.26
C ALA A 182 5.86 3.78 -22.96
N PRO A 183 6.30 4.47 -24.02
CA PRO A 183 5.44 5.37 -24.79
C PRO A 183 4.12 4.70 -25.20
N GLY A 184 3.00 5.40 -24.97
CA GLY A 184 1.66 4.90 -25.29
C GLY A 184 1.02 3.99 -24.24
N SER A 185 1.68 3.68 -23.12
CA SER A 185 1.13 2.80 -22.08
C SER A 185 0.03 3.50 -21.25
N TRP A 186 0.36 4.61 -20.59
CA TRP A 186 -0.57 5.49 -19.87
C TRP A 186 0.10 6.84 -19.61
N HIS A 187 -0.68 7.82 -19.11
CA HIS A 187 -0.16 9.14 -18.75
C HIS A 187 0.76 9.04 -17.54
N CYS A 188 2.02 9.39 -17.71
CA CYS A 188 3.01 9.40 -16.62
C CYS A 188 2.96 10.72 -15.85
N PHE A 189 3.32 10.66 -14.58
CA PHE A 189 3.25 11.78 -13.65
C PHE A 189 4.63 12.08 -13.08
N HIS A 190 4.94 13.36 -12.89
CA HIS A 190 6.28 13.83 -12.47
C HIS A 190 6.24 14.89 -11.36
N ARG A 191 5.12 15.02 -10.63
CA ARG A 191 5.05 15.94 -9.47
C ARG A 191 5.73 15.34 -8.26
N ILE A 192 6.51 16.17 -7.57
CA ILE A 192 7.39 15.76 -6.47
C ILE A 192 7.04 16.46 -5.14
N ASP A 193 6.24 17.51 -5.22
CA ASP A 193 5.98 18.50 -4.18
C ASP A 193 4.67 18.25 -3.43
N THR A 194 4.10 17.04 -3.53
CA THR A 194 2.81 16.73 -2.90
C THR A 194 2.92 16.16 -1.49
N SER A 195 4.13 15.87 -1.01
CA SER A 195 4.39 15.38 0.33
C SER A 195 5.76 15.81 0.82
N ASP A 196 5.82 16.29 2.05
CA ASP A 196 7.09 16.62 2.73
C ASP A 196 7.77 15.38 3.32
N ALA A 197 7.03 14.28 3.44
CA ALA A 197 7.48 13.06 4.12
C ALA A 197 7.94 11.95 3.16
N LEU A 198 7.53 12.01 1.88
CA LEU A 198 7.76 10.93 0.94
C LEU A 198 7.85 11.44 -0.51
N VAL A 199 8.92 11.06 -1.20
CA VAL A 199 8.95 11.00 -2.67
C VAL A 199 8.85 9.53 -3.06
N TYR A 200 7.98 9.20 -4.02
CA TYR A 200 7.75 7.82 -4.44
C TYR A 200 7.90 7.68 -5.95
N VAL A 201 8.79 6.79 -6.40
CA VAL A 201 9.10 6.57 -7.82
C VAL A 201 8.79 5.13 -8.21
N ARG A 202 8.09 4.96 -9.34
CA ARG A 202 7.89 3.65 -9.98
C ARG A 202 8.30 3.69 -11.44
N LEU A 203 9.28 2.85 -11.74
CA LEU A 203 9.75 2.61 -13.10
C LEU A 203 9.11 1.32 -13.59
N HIS A 204 8.26 1.44 -14.60
CA HIS A 204 7.56 0.30 -15.20
C HIS A 204 8.33 -0.29 -16.40
N GLY A 205 9.31 0.45 -16.92
CA GLY A 205 10.16 0.04 -18.03
C GLY A 205 9.41 -0.15 -19.35
N ASN A 206 10.12 -0.72 -20.34
CA ASN A 206 9.51 -1.20 -21.58
C ASN A 206 9.33 -2.73 -21.53
N TRP A 207 8.35 -3.25 -22.29
CA TRP A 207 8.02 -4.68 -22.31
C TRP A 207 9.20 -5.56 -22.74
N GLU A 208 10.20 -4.99 -23.42
CA GLU A 208 11.42 -5.69 -23.86
C GLU A 208 12.53 -5.72 -22.80
N THR A 209 12.48 -4.91 -21.73
CA THR A 209 13.61 -4.76 -20.77
C THR A 209 13.28 -5.02 -19.30
N TYR A 210 12.01 -5.12 -18.89
CA TYR A 210 11.69 -5.08 -17.46
C TYR A 210 11.30 -6.43 -16.82
N CYS A 211 12.30 -7.20 -16.40
CA CYS A 211 12.18 -8.11 -15.27
C CYS A 211 12.55 -7.37 -13.97
N ARG A 212 11.54 -7.07 -13.13
CA ARG A 212 11.61 -6.68 -11.70
C ARG A 212 11.80 -5.18 -11.40
N SER A 213 10.70 -4.55 -10.96
CA SER A 213 10.64 -3.22 -10.36
C SER A 213 11.33 -3.12 -8.99
N ALA A 214 11.99 -1.98 -8.77
CA ALA A 214 12.55 -1.57 -7.49
C ALA A 214 12.47 -0.05 -7.34
N ALA A 215 11.95 0.42 -6.21
CA ALA A 215 11.95 1.83 -5.83
C ALA A 215 13.36 2.25 -5.38
N ALA A 216 13.79 3.45 -5.79
CA ALA A 216 15.01 4.12 -5.31
C ALA A 216 14.65 5.14 -4.21
N LEU A 217 15.54 5.28 -3.22
CA LEU A 217 15.50 6.29 -2.16
C LEU A 217 16.14 7.60 -2.64
#